data_AF-A0A2D0JZA1-F1
#
_entry.id   AF-A0A2D0JZA1-F1
#
_cell.length_a   1.000
_cell.length_b   1.000
_cell.length_c   1.000
_cell.angle_alpha   90.00
_cell.angle_beta   90.00
_cell.angle_gamma   90.00
#
_symmetry.space_group_name_H-M   'P 1'
#
loop_
_entity.id
_entity.type
_entity.pdbx_description
1 polymer ?
#
loop_
_entity_poly.entity_id
_entity_poly.type
_entity_poly.pdbx_seq_one_letter_code
_entity_poly.pdbx_strand_id
1 'polypeptide(L)'
;MDTKKVEELMKESGFTFKDMELLKSINKKNGTTLLDEMISLEGRFYRLLFVLPFSFLVLAYFFLMAGEANVIGFFIALFILLPLTLVMTAFKLSYRSFVFMRKYKRL
;
A
#
# COMPACT_ATOMS: atom_id res chain seq x y z
N MET A 1 -0.82 18.31 -16.42
CA MET A 1 -1.40 17.22 -17.25
C MET A 1 -2.92 17.34 -17.21
N ASP A 2 -3.62 17.24 -18.35
CA ASP A 2 -5.09 17.28 -18.38
C ASP A 2 -5.68 16.08 -17.61
N THR A 3 -6.69 16.32 -16.77
CA THR A 3 -7.33 15.32 -15.91
C THR A 3 -7.93 14.18 -16.75
N LYS A 4 -8.47 14.48 -17.94
CA LYS A 4 -9.01 13.46 -18.85
C LYS A 4 -7.93 12.50 -19.34
N LYS A 5 -6.75 13.03 -19.67
CA LYS A 5 -5.59 12.25 -20.09
C LYS A 5 -5.07 11.36 -18.97
N VAL A 6 -5.06 11.84 -17.72
CA VAL A 6 -4.66 11.04 -16.55
C VAL A 6 -5.60 9.85 -16.37
N GLU A 7 -6.91 10.06 -16.46
CA GLU A 7 -7.91 8.99 -16.28
C GLU A 7 -7.81 7.90 -17.34
N GLU A 8 -7.52 8.27 -18.58
CA GLU A 8 -7.31 7.32 -19.67
C GLU A 8 -6.09 6.42 -19.41
N LEU A 9 -4.96 7.03 -19.02
CA LEU A 9 -3.75 6.28 -18.63
C LEU A 9 -3.97 5.41 -17.39
N MET A 10 -4.82 5.83 -16.45
CA MET A 10 -5.19 5.02 -15.27
C MET A 10 -5.97 3.78 -15.71
N LYS A 11 -6.93 3.91 -16.63
CA LYS A 11 -7.66 2.75 -17.19
C LYS A 11 -6.72 1.79 -17.89
N GLU A 12 -5.80 2.28 -18.72
CA GLU A 12 -4.77 1.45 -19.38
C GLU A 12 -3.87 0.71 -18.39
N SER A 13 -3.67 1.28 -17.21
CA SER A 13 -2.87 0.67 -16.13
C SER A 13 -3.67 -0.31 -15.27
N GLY A 14 -4.94 -0.54 -15.61
CA GLY A 14 -5.80 -1.52 -14.94
C GLY A 14 -6.61 -0.98 -13.76
N PHE A 15 -6.70 0.33 -13.57
CA PHE A 15 -7.63 0.91 -12.59
C PHE A 15 -9.08 0.66 -13.01
N THR A 16 -9.92 0.29 -12.04
CA THR A 16 -11.37 0.17 -12.28
C THR A 16 -12.06 1.51 -12.12
N PHE A 17 -13.28 1.62 -12.63
CA PHE A 17 -14.13 2.79 -12.42
C PHE A 17 -14.32 3.13 -10.93
N LYS A 18 -14.54 2.11 -10.10
CA LYS A 18 -14.66 2.27 -8.64
C LYS A 18 -13.39 2.84 -8.01
N ASP A 19 -12.21 2.40 -8.45
CA ASP A 19 -10.94 2.92 -7.95
C ASP A 19 -10.78 4.41 -8.28
N MET A 20 -11.14 4.80 -9.50
CA MET A 20 -11.05 6.19 -9.97
C MET A 20 -12.06 7.09 -9.24
N GLU A 21 -13.29 6.64 -9.01
CA GLU A 21 -14.28 7.38 -8.22
C GLU A 21 -13.82 7.56 -6.77
N LEU A 22 -13.26 6.51 -6.18
CA LEU A 22 -12.72 6.56 -4.82
C LEU A 22 -11.59 7.59 -4.73
N LEU A 23 -10.64 7.58 -5.68
CA LEU A 23 -9.56 8.56 -5.74
C LEU A 23 -10.09 9.98 -5.95
N LYS A 24 -11.07 10.19 -6.83
CA LYS A 24 -11.72 11.50 -7.02
C LYS A 24 -12.39 12.00 -5.74
N SER A 25 -13.03 11.10 -4.98
CA SER A 25 -13.67 11.45 -3.71
C SER A 25 -12.65 11.90 -2.66
N ILE A 26 -11.50 11.21 -2.60
CA ILE A 26 -10.39 11.54 -1.68
C ILE A 26 -9.76 12.87 -2.08
N ASN A 27 -9.49 13.08 -3.38
CA ASN A 27 -8.96 14.33 -3.90
C ASN A 27 -9.84 15.53 -3.56
N LYS A 28 -11.15 15.39 -3.77
CA LYS A 28 -12.12 16.44 -3.45
C LYS A 28 -12.12 16.77 -1.96
N LYS A 29 -11.95 15.76 -1.11
CA LYS A 29 -11.85 15.94 0.35
C LYS A 29 -10.54 16.60 0.78
N ASN A 30 -9.42 16.23 0.15
CA ASN A 30 -8.09 16.63 0.57
C ASN A 30 -7.56 17.87 -0.17
N GLY A 31 -8.26 18.35 -1.20
CA GLY A 31 -7.80 19.45 -2.06
C GLY A 31 -6.58 19.08 -2.93
N THR A 32 -6.37 17.79 -3.19
CA THR A 32 -5.22 17.24 -3.92
C THR A 32 -5.57 16.86 -5.36
N THR A 33 -4.55 16.68 -6.21
CA THR A 33 -4.76 16.13 -7.57
C THR A 33 -4.71 14.61 -7.59
N LEU A 34 -5.21 13.99 -8.68
CA LEU A 34 -5.11 12.53 -8.88
C LEU A 34 -3.67 12.05 -8.84
N LEU A 35 -2.74 12.84 -9.40
CA LEU A 35 -1.32 12.51 -9.40
C LEU A 35 -0.74 12.52 -7.98
N ASP A 36 -1.06 13.54 -7.17
CA ASP A 36 -0.58 13.63 -5.79
C ASP A 36 -1.04 12.44 -4.96
N GLU A 37 -2.31 12.06 -5.10
CA GLU A 37 -2.87 10.92 -4.36
C GLU A 37 -2.21 9.61 -4.81
N MET A 38 -1.98 9.43 -6.11
CA MET A 38 -1.25 8.26 -6.63
C MET A 38 0.20 8.21 -6.15
N ILE A 39 0.91 9.33 -6.04
CA ILE A 39 2.26 9.39 -5.46
C ILE A 39 2.21 8.99 -3.98
N SER A 40 1.19 9.45 -3.25
CA SER A 40 0.96 9.07 -1.86
C SER A 40 0.74 7.55 -1.71
N LEU A 41 -0.07 6.96 -2.60
CA LEU A 41 -0.38 5.54 -2.66
C LEU A 41 0.82 4.68 -3.04
N GLU A 42 1.66 5.15 -3.96
CA GLU A 42 2.95 4.55 -4.30
C GLU A 42 3.88 4.54 -3.08
N GLY A 43 3.99 5.64 -2.34
CA GLY A 43 4.79 5.70 -1.11
C GLY A 43 4.29 4.75 -0.01
N ARG A 44 2.97 4.54 0.08
CA ARG A 44 2.38 3.51 0.95
C ARG A 44 2.73 2.10 0.48
N PHE A 45 2.76 1.86 -0.84
CA PHE A 45 3.19 0.59 -1.40
C PHE A 45 4.64 0.24 -1.04
N TYR A 46 5.57 1.20 -1.14
CA TYR A 46 6.95 0.98 -0.73
C TYR A 46 7.06 0.66 0.76
N ARG A 47 6.35 1.41 1.62
CA ARG A 47 6.31 1.10 3.06
C ARG A 47 5.82 -0.32 3.31
N LEU A 48 4.75 -0.73 2.64
CA LEU A 48 4.24 -2.11 2.68
C LEU A 48 5.29 -3.14 2.24
N LEU A 49 5.97 -2.87 1.12
CA LEU A 49 6.96 -3.76 0.54
C LEU A 49 8.14 -4.01 1.49
N PHE A 50 8.48 -3.06 2.36
CA PHE A 50 9.54 -3.23 3.37
C PHE A 50 9.03 -3.74 4.72
N VAL A 51 7.90 -3.22 5.20
CA VAL A 51 7.33 -3.59 6.51
C VAL A 51 6.88 -5.04 6.53
N LEU A 52 6.29 -5.54 5.43
CA LEU A 52 5.82 -6.91 5.34
C LEU A 52 6.96 -7.95 5.50
N PRO A 53 8.02 -7.96 4.66
CA PRO A 53 9.11 -8.92 4.85
C PRO A 53 9.87 -8.69 6.17
N PHE A 54 10.01 -7.44 6.63
CA PHE A 54 10.61 -7.16 7.93
C PHE A 54 9.82 -7.80 9.07
N SER A 55 8.49 -7.74 9.03
CA SER A 55 7.62 -8.39 10.01
C SER A 55 7.81 -9.92 10.03
N PHE A 56 7.96 -10.54 8.86
CA PHE A 56 8.26 -11.97 8.75
C PHE A 56 9.63 -12.32 9.33
N LEU A 57 10.66 -11.49 9.13
CA LEU A 57 11.99 -11.72 9.71
C LEU A 57 11.95 -11.67 11.24
N VAL A 58 11.22 -10.71 11.81
CA VAL A 58 11.06 -10.62 13.27
C VAL A 58 10.32 -11.84 13.81
N LEU A 59 9.23 -12.26 13.16
CA LEU A 59 8.52 -13.49 13.53
C LEU A 59 9.41 -14.72 13.46
N ALA A 60 10.20 -14.87 12.39
CA ALA A 60 11.14 -15.98 12.23
C ALA A 60 12.20 -16.00 13.35
N TYR A 61 12.72 -14.83 13.72
CA TYR A 61 13.65 -14.70 14.86
C TYR A 61 13.04 -15.18 16.17
N PHE A 62 11.81 -14.76 16.48
CA PHE A 62 11.10 -15.22 17.69
C PHE A 62 10.81 -16.72 17.65
N PHE A 63 10.45 -17.26 16.48
CA PHE A 63 10.19 -18.70 16.32
C PHE A 63 11.44 -19.54 16.58
N LEU A 64 12.62 -19.06 16.13
CA LEU A 64 13.90 -19.74 16.38
C LEU A 64 14.35 -19.67 17.85
N MET A 65 13.97 -18.63 18.59
CA MET A 65 14.25 -18.50 20.03
C MET A 65 13.21 -19.16 20.93
N ALA A 66 12.07 -19.59 20.40
CA ALA A 66 10.98 -20.16 21.19
C ALA A 66 11.25 -21.64 21.57
N GLY A 67 12.12 -21.84 22.56
CA GLY A 67 11.99 -22.97 23.50
C GLY A 67 10.77 -22.80 24.43
N GLU A 68 10.43 -23.84 25.19
CA GLU A 68 9.20 -24.04 25.99
C GLU A 68 8.32 -22.79 26.21
N ALA A 69 7.21 -22.74 25.45
CA ALA A 69 6.07 -21.84 25.56
C ALA A 69 6.40 -20.36 25.86
N ASN A 70 7.09 -19.71 24.94
CA ASN A 70 7.41 -18.28 25.05
C ASN A 70 6.19 -17.38 24.77
N VAL A 71 5.33 -17.21 25.79
CA VAL A 71 4.13 -16.35 25.81
C VAL A 71 4.44 -14.91 25.35
N ILE A 72 5.64 -14.42 25.64
CA ILE A 72 6.09 -13.07 25.25
C ILE A 72 6.25 -12.98 23.72
N GLY A 73 6.79 -14.02 23.07
CA GLY A 73 6.92 -14.08 21.61
C GLY A 73 5.57 -14.05 20.89
N PHE A 74 4.54 -14.65 21.50
CA PHE A 74 3.17 -14.64 20.97
C PHE A 74 2.55 -13.22 20.99
N PHE A 75 2.69 -12.49 22.10
CA PHE A 75 2.19 -11.12 22.19
C PHE A 75 2.91 -10.17 21.23
N ILE A 76 4.23 -10.34 21.05
CA ILE A 76 5.01 -9.56 20.08
C ILE A 76 4.57 -9.89 18.65
N ALA A 77 4.35 -11.16 18.33
CA ALA A 77 3.82 -11.58 17.03
C ALA A 77 2.46 -10.93 16.72
N LEU A 78 1.54 -10.93 17.68
CA LEU A 78 0.22 -10.28 17.57
C LEU A 78 0.35 -8.76 17.35
N PHE A 79 1.26 -8.11 18.08
CA PHE A 79 1.50 -6.67 17.95
C PHE A 79 2.08 -6.30 16.58
N ILE A 80 2.84 -7.20 15.96
CA ILE A 80 3.38 -7.04 14.60
C ILE A 80 2.30 -7.31 13.53
N LEU A 81 1.43 -8.30 13.75
CA LEU A 81 0.42 -8.70 12.77
C LEU A 81 -0.74 -7.70 12.64
N LEU A 82 -1.16 -7.09 13.76
CA LEU A 82 -2.24 -6.11 13.82
C LEU A 82 -2.07 -4.93 12.85
N PRO A 83 -0.95 -4.17 12.88
CA PRO A 83 -0.74 -3.07 11.95
C PRO A 83 -0.67 -3.58 10.51
N LEU A 84 -0.14 -4.78 10.26
CA LEU A 84 -0.04 -5.39 8.93
C LEU A 84 -1.41 -5.53 8.24
N THR A 85 -2.42 -5.99 8.98
CA THR A 85 -3.79 -6.16 8.46
C THR A 85 -4.45 -4.83 8.09
N LEU A 86 -4.16 -3.75 8.84
CA LEU A 86 -4.70 -2.41 8.56
C LEU A 86 -4.15 -1.83 7.25
N VAL A 87 -2.95 -2.23 6.83
CA VAL A 87 -2.34 -1.73 5.59
C VAL A 87 -2.72 -2.57 4.36
N MET A 88 -3.18 -3.81 4.54
CA MET A 88 -3.50 -4.74 3.44
C MET A 88 -4.72 -4.30 2.61
N THR A 89 -5.71 -3.65 3.21
CA THR A 89 -6.92 -3.19 2.52
C THR A 89 -6.62 -2.18 1.40
N ALA A 90 -5.55 -1.41 1.53
CA ALA A 90 -5.09 -0.45 0.51
C ALA A 90 -4.13 -1.05 -0.53
N PHE A 91 -3.70 -2.31 -0.36
CA PHE A 91 -2.58 -2.89 -1.11
C PHE A 91 -2.84 -2.93 -2.62
N LYS A 92 -4.07 -3.28 -3.04
CA LYS A 92 -4.42 -3.36 -4.47
C LYS A 92 -4.37 -2.00 -5.16
N LEU A 93 -4.88 -0.96 -4.51
CA LEU A 93 -4.89 0.41 -5.04
C LEU A 93 -3.48 1.02 -5.04
N SER A 94 -2.72 0.77 -3.97
CA SER A 94 -1.30 1.11 -3.85
C SER A 94 -0.44 0.43 -4.92
N TYR A 95 -0.66 -0.86 -5.19
CA TYR A 95 0.06 -1.60 -6.24
C TYR A 95 -0.22 -1.02 -7.64
N ARG A 96 -1.49 -0.75 -7.96
CA ARG A 96 -1.86 -0.13 -9.25
C ARG A 96 -1.24 1.26 -9.40
N SER A 97 -1.22 2.04 -8.33
CA SER A 97 -0.57 3.36 -8.31
C SER A 97 0.94 3.26 -8.51
N PHE A 98 1.59 2.26 -7.91
CA PHE A 98 3.00 1.96 -8.14
C PHE A 98 3.31 1.60 -9.59
N VAL A 99 2.51 0.71 -10.21
CA VAL A 99 2.68 0.34 -11.63
C VAL A 99 2.46 1.55 -12.55
N PHE A 100 1.41 2.33 -12.30
CA PHE A 100 1.13 3.57 -13.03
C PHE A 100 2.29 4.56 -12.93
N MET A 101 2.78 4.81 -11.72
CA MET A 101 3.90 5.73 -11.50
C MET A 101 5.18 5.22 -12.17
N ARG A 102 5.47 3.92 -12.12
CA ARG A 102 6.63 3.36 -12.82
C ARG A 102 6.53 3.52 -14.34
N LYS A 103 5.32 3.49 -14.90
CA LYS A 103 5.06 3.59 -16.35
C LYS A 103 5.01 5.04 -16.85
N TYR A 104 4.48 5.97 -16.06
CA TYR A 104 4.15 7.33 -16.53
C TYR A 104 4.77 8.48 -15.73
N LYS A 105 5.38 8.26 -14.55
CA LYS A 105 6.00 9.34 -13.72
C LYS A 105 7.31 9.91 -14.32
N ARG A 106 7.78 9.39 -15.46
CA ARG A 106 8.91 9.94 -16.23
C ARG A 106 8.47 10.78 -17.46
N LEU A 107 7.19 11.07 -17.59
CA LEU A 107 6.64 12.04 -18.56
C LEU A 107 6.35 13.36 -17.86
#